data_AF-A0A081B9I5-F1
#
_entry.id   AF-A0A081B9I5-F1
#
_cell.length_a   1.000
_cell.length_b   1.000
_cell.length_c   1.000
_cell.angle_alpha   90.00
_cell.angle_beta   90.00
_cell.angle_gamma   90.00
#
_symmetry.space_group_name_H-M   'P 1'
#
loop_
_entity.id
_entity.type
_entity.pdbx_description
1 polymer ?
#
loop_
_entity_poly.entity_id
_entity_poly.type
_entity_poly.pdbx_seq_one_letter_code
_entity_poly.pdbx_strand_id
1 'polypeptide(L)'
;MARPALFGIKRDKFSLDTIRLYTQVQVLEHPEHQDACYLLEAWQKLRDEDRLLHAKDLPSKAFAALLPRLYLLEPANEAATDWRFRLVGTDIANAFPADPTGRSISELYAPDKVLSNAAVYRDVLRFMRPVFTKGQVEGLDRDYKIMEFIHLPVAIGERDDKVLLGGVFEHGYGRLPPLPLKKKEPPAS
;
A
#
# COMPACT_ATOMS: atom_id res chain seq x y z
N MET A 1 6.35 -15.35 -44.80
CA MET A 1 6.78 -13.98 -44.44
C MET A 1 6.88 -13.90 -42.93
N ALA A 2 8.09 -13.77 -42.40
CA ALA A 2 8.34 -13.68 -40.96
C ALA A 2 8.23 -12.23 -40.50
N ARG A 3 7.50 -11.98 -39.41
CA ARG A 3 7.44 -10.68 -38.74
C ARG A 3 8.79 -10.40 -38.06
N PRO A 4 9.38 -9.19 -38.20
CA PRO A 4 10.59 -8.85 -37.48
C PRO A 4 10.28 -8.69 -35.98
N ALA A 5 11.07 -9.34 -35.15
CA ALA A 5 11.07 -9.15 -33.70
C ALA A 5 11.41 -7.69 -33.39
N LEU A 6 10.43 -6.93 -32.88
CA LEU A 6 10.71 -5.63 -32.27
C LEU A 6 11.52 -5.89 -30.99
N PHE A 7 12.80 -5.49 -31.04
CA PHE A 7 13.67 -5.10 -29.95
C PHE A 7 13.36 -5.73 -28.57
N GLY A 8 14.10 -6.81 -28.28
CA GLY A 8 14.32 -7.25 -26.91
C GLY A 8 15.03 -6.17 -26.11
N ILE A 9 14.27 -5.37 -25.37
CA ILE A 9 14.79 -4.70 -24.19
C ILE A 9 15.07 -5.84 -23.20
N LYS A 10 16.35 -6.14 -22.98
CA LYS A 10 16.78 -7.05 -21.92
C LYS A 10 16.18 -6.54 -20.60
N ARG A 11 15.27 -7.33 -20.01
CA ARG A 11 14.77 -7.15 -18.63
C ARG A 11 15.85 -7.36 -17.56
N ASP A 12 17.09 -7.64 -17.96
CA ASP A 12 18.24 -7.83 -17.08
C ASP A 12 18.84 -6.47 -16.71
N LYS A 13 18.25 -5.74 -15.73
CA LYS A 13 18.99 -4.75 -14.90
C LYS A 13 18.23 -4.02 -13.79
N PHE A 14 17.00 -4.38 -13.45
CA PHE A 14 16.34 -3.80 -12.27
C PHE A 14 16.36 -4.83 -11.14
N SER A 15 17.15 -4.59 -10.10
CA SER A 15 17.06 -5.33 -8.84
C SER A 15 16.10 -4.58 -7.91
N LEU A 16 15.50 -5.28 -6.95
CA LEU A 16 14.80 -4.61 -5.84
C LEU A 16 15.71 -3.61 -5.13
N ASP A 17 17.02 -3.92 -5.05
CA ASP A 17 17.99 -3.07 -4.35
C ASP A 17 18.13 -1.67 -4.98
N THR A 18 17.74 -1.53 -6.26
CA THR A 18 17.83 -0.26 -7.01
C THR A 18 16.55 0.57 -6.99
N ILE A 19 15.44 0.02 -6.48
CA ILE A 19 14.14 0.72 -6.47
C ILE A 19 14.10 1.73 -5.34
N ARG A 20 13.59 2.92 -5.63
CA ARG A 20 13.21 3.89 -4.60
C ARG A 20 11.81 4.39 -4.91
N LEU A 21 10.84 3.95 -4.12
CA LEU A 21 9.46 4.44 -4.19
C LEU A 21 9.36 5.81 -3.55
N TYR A 22 8.89 6.77 -4.33
CA TYR A 22 8.51 8.08 -3.83
C TYR A 22 6.99 8.15 -3.77
N THR A 23 6.42 8.26 -2.57
CA THR A 23 4.98 8.45 -2.39
C THR A 23 4.68 9.87 -1.95
N GLN A 24 3.73 10.50 -2.65
CA GLN A 24 3.17 11.80 -2.30
C GLN A 24 1.66 11.66 -2.23
N VAL A 25 1.16 11.40 -1.03
CA VAL A 25 -0.26 11.10 -0.77
C VAL A 25 -0.88 12.10 0.20
N GLN A 26 -2.18 12.32 0.07
CA GLN A 26 -3.02 13.02 1.04
C GLN A 26 -3.98 12.03 1.68
N VAL A 27 -4.33 12.24 2.96
CA VAL A 27 -5.36 11.45 3.63
C VAL A 27 -6.74 11.85 3.08
N LEU A 28 -7.60 10.86 2.83
CA LEU A 28 -8.99 11.07 2.46
C LEU A 28 -9.90 10.80 3.66
N GLU A 29 -11.07 11.46 3.70
CA GLU A 29 -12.10 11.17 4.70
C GLU A 29 -12.80 9.84 4.42
N HIS A 30 -13.02 9.52 3.15
CA HIS A 30 -13.61 8.28 2.67
C HIS A 30 -12.89 7.83 1.38
N PRO A 31 -12.89 6.52 1.04
CA PRO A 31 -12.38 6.08 -0.25
C PRO A 31 -13.20 6.70 -1.40
N GLU A 32 -12.56 6.87 -2.55
CA GLU A 32 -13.20 7.40 -3.77
C GLU A 32 -13.25 6.33 -4.87
N HIS A 33 -12.26 5.43 -4.91
CA HIS A 33 -12.21 4.35 -5.88
C HIS A 33 -13.28 3.30 -5.56
N GLN A 34 -14.06 2.87 -6.57
CA GLN A 34 -15.15 1.91 -6.38
C GLN A 34 -14.69 0.61 -5.71
N ASP A 35 -13.54 0.05 -6.13
CA ASP A 35 -12.99 -1.14 -5.50
C ASP A 35 -12.49 -0.92 -4.07
N ALA A 36 -12.04 0.30 -3.72
CA ALA A 36 -11.67 0.64 -2.35
C ALA A 36 -12.92 0.75 -1.46
N CYS A 37 -14.00 1.35 -1.97
CA CYS A 37 -15.30 1.38 -1.31
C CYS A 37 -15.83 -0.04 -1.08
N TYR A 38 -15.77 -0.90 -2.10
CA TYR A 38 -16.20 -2.29 -2.00
C TYR A 38 -15.37 -3.08 -0.98
N LEU A 39 -14.04 -2.89 -0.97
CA LEU A 39 -13.15 -3.50 0.01
C LEU A 39 -13.50 -3.07 1.44
N LEU A 40 -13.72 -1.77 1.66
CA LEU A 40 -14.11 -1.23 2.95
C LEU A 40 -15.44 -1.83 3.44
N GLU A 41 -16.45 -1.84 2.57
CA GLU A 41 -17.77 -2.39 2.90
C GLU A 41 -17.69 -3.88 3.25
N ALA A 42 -16.94 -4.66 2.47
CA ALA A 42 -16.74 -6.08 2.74
C ALA A 42 -16.02 -6.31 4.08
N TRP A 43 -14.98 -5.52 4.38
CA TRP A 43 -14.27 -5.59 5.66
C TRP A 43 -15.17 -5.21 6.84
N GLN A 44 -15.97 -4.14 6.71
CA GLN A 44 -16.91 -3.69 7.74
C GLN A 44 -17.97 -4.74 8.07
N LYS A 45 -18.51 -5.45 7.06
CA LYS A 45 -19.53 -6.50 7.25
C LYS A 45 -19.02 -7.73 8.00
N LEU A 46 -17.72 -8.00 7.93
CA LEU A 46 -17.09 -9.19 8.50
C LEU A 46 -16.45 -8.92 9.85
N ARG A 47 -16.12 -7.65 10.13
CA ARG A 47 -15.60 -7.24 11.42
C ARG A 47 -16.72 -7.30 12.45
N ASP A 48 -16.39 -7.85 13.60
CA ASP A 48 -17.17 -7.74 14.83
C ASP A 48 -16.69 -6.50 15.61
N GLU A 49 -17.56 -5.83 16.36
CA GLU A 49 -17.16 -4.69 17.20
C GLU A 49 -16.10 -5.13 18.23
N ASP A 50 -16.24 -6.34 18.75
CA ASP A 50 -15.40 -6.91 19.81
C ASP A 50 -14.19 -7.70 19.28
N ARG A 51 -14.17 -8.04 17.98
CA ARG A 51 -13.10 -8.86 17.37
C ARG A 51 -12.59 -8.28 16.06
N LEU A 52 -11.27 -8.17 15.95
CA LEU A 52 -10.63 -7.83 14.69
C LEU A 52 -10.92 -8.90 13.63
N LEU A 53 -11.12 -8.48 12.38
CA LEU A 53 -11.26 -9.41 11.28
C LEU A 53 -9.95 -10.19 11.13
N HIS A 54 -10.03 -11.52 11.26
CA HIS A 54 -8.88 -12.39 11.07
C HIS A 54 -8.70 -12.63 9.55
N ALA A 55 -7.46 -12.63 9.06
CA ALA A 55 -7.19 -12.75 7.63
C ALA A 55 -7.71 -14.07 7.01
N LYS A 56 -7.76 -15.16 7.80
CA LYS A 56 -8.39 -16.44 7.41
C LYS A 56 -9.90 -16.32 7.14
N ASP A 57 -10.54 -15.32 7.75
CA ASP A 57 -11.97 -15.05 7.64
C ASP A 57 -12.27 -14.08 6.50
N LEU A 58 -11.27 -13.57 5.76
CA LEU A 58 -11.48 -12.83 4.52
C LEU A 58 -12.07 -13.80 3.48
N PRO A 59 -13.38 -13.73 3.16
CA PRO A 59 -14.04 -14.71 2.31
C PRO A 59 -13.44 -14.67 0.91
N SER A 60 -13.01 -15.84 0.43
CA SER A 60 -12.34 -16.00 -0.85
C SER A 60 -13.11 -15.36 -2.00
N LYS A 61 -14.45 -15.45 -2.03
CA LYS A 61 -15.25 -14.92 -3.15
C LYS A 61 -15.37 -13.40 -3.19
N ALA A 62 -15.63 -12.74 -2.06
CA ALA A 62 -15.80 -11.29 -2.06
C ALA A 62 -14.47 -10.59 -2.36
N PHE A 63 -13.36 -11.14 -1.89
CA PHE A 63 -12.05 -10.51 -2.05
C PHE A 63 -11.29 -11.04 -3.27
N ALA A 64 -11.68 -12.16 -3.89
CA ALA A 64 -10.96 -12.81 -5.00
C ALA A 64 -10.56 -11.85 -6.11
N ALA A 65 -11.51 -11.03 -6.58
CA ALA A 65 -11.27 -10.06 -7.65
C ALA A 65 -10.35 -8.90 -7.23
N LEU A 66 -10.17 -8.70 -5.93
CA LEU A 66 -9.29 -7.69 -5.37
C LEU A 66 -7.91 -8.26 -5.01
N LEU A 67 -7.78 -9.55 -4.71
CA LEU A 67 -6.54 -10.19 -4.23
C LEU A 67 -5.27 -9.79 -5.01
N PRO A 68 -5.27 -9.69 -6.36
CA PRO A 68 -4.10 -9.23 -7.12
C PRO A 68 -3.59 -7.83 -6.72
N ARG A 69 -4.47 -7.01 -6.14
CA ARG A 69 -4.25 -5.60 -5.78
C ARG A 69 -4.20 -5.38 -4.26
N LEU A 70 -4.13 -6.47 -3.48
CA LEU A 70 -3.99 -6.40 -2.02
C LEU A 70 -2.58 -6.77 -1.58
N TYR A 71 -2.19 -6.31 -0.40
CA TYR A 71 -0.96 -6.71 0.26
C TYR A 71 -1.16 -6.80 1.78
N LEU A 72 -0.29 -7.52 2.46
CA LEU A 72 -0.22 -7.58 3.92
C LEU A 72 1.10 -6.97 4.39
N LEU A 73 1.02 -6.04 5.33
CA LEU A 73 2.17 -5.44 6.00
C LEU A 73 2.16 -5.79 7.49
N GLU A 74 3.33 -6.10 8.03
CA GLU A 74 3.53 -6.25 9.47
C GLU A 74 4.65 -5.33 9.97
N PRO A 75 4.61 -4.89 11.24
CA PRO A 75 5.72 -4.16 11.84
C PRO A 75 7.02 -4.98 11.77
N ALA A 76 8.08 -4.39 11.23
CA ALA A 76 9.40 -5.03 11.18
C ALA A 76 10.17 -4.91 12.51
N ASN A 77 9.72 -4.02 13.39
CA ASN A 77 10.26 -3.77 14.71
C ASN A 77 9.16 -3.31 15.68
N GLU A 78 9.44 -3.35 16.99
CA GLU A 78 8.47 -2.99 18.04
C GLU A 78 8.00 -1.53 17.94
N ALA A 79 8.88 -0.62 17.49
CA ALA A 79 8.55 0.79 17.32
C ALA A 79 7.66 1.08 16.09
N ALA A 80 7.40 0.06 15.25
CA ALA A 80 6.68 0.17 13.98
C ALA A 80 7.19 1.34 13.10
N THR A 81 8.50 1.56 13.10
CA THR A 81 9.18 2.57 12.26
C THR A 81 9.52 2.05 10.87
N ASP A 82 9.44 0.73 10.69
CA ASP A 82 9.61 0.04 9.43
C ASP A 82 8.63 -1.15 9.37
N TRP A 83 8.30 -1.59 8.17
CA TRP A 83 7.21 -2.53 7.90
C TRP A 83 7.59 -3.49 6.80
N ARG A 84 7.22 -4.76 6.94
CA ARG A 84 7.57 -5.84 6.01
C ARG A 84 6.34 -6.33 5.25
N PHE A 85 6.48 -6.50 3.95
CA PHE A 85 5.48 -7.17 3.11
C PHE A 85 5.44 -8.66 3.42
N ARG A 86 4.35 -9.14 4.02
CA ARG A 86 4.13 -10.58 4.24
C ARG A 86 3.57 -11.29 3.01
N LEU A 87 2.73 -10.57 2.27
CA LEU A 87 2.08 -11.05 1.06
C LEU A 87 1.84 -9.87 0.15
N VAL A 88 2.04 -10.06 -1.15
CA VAL A 88 1.79 -9.05 -2.16
C VAL A 88 1.02 -9.68 -3.32
N GLY A 89 -0.10 -9.09 -3.67
CA GLY A 89 -0.93 -9.50 -4.80
C GLY A 89 -0.19 -9.34 -6.12
N THR A 90 -0.58 -10.15 -7.11
CA THR A 90 0.15 -10.27 -8.38
C THR A 90 0.23 -8.97 -9.19
N ASP A 91 -0.81 -8.13 -9.18
CA ASP A 91 -0.79 -6.87 -9.93
C ASP A 91 0.17 -5.86 -9.32
N ILE A 92 0.32 -5.89 -7.99
CA ILE A 92 1.32 -5.10 -7.28
C ILE A 92 2.71 -5.68 -7.54
N ALA A 93 2.89 -6.99 -7.33
CA ALA A 93 4.18 -7.65 -7.51
C ALA A 93 4.73 -7.46 -8.93
N ASN A 94 3.88 -7.53 -9.95
CA ASN A 94 4.25 -7.29 -11.35
C ASN A 94 4.68 -5.84 -11.66
N ALA A 95 4.40 -4.89 -10.76
CA ALA A 95 4.93 -3.52 -10.87
C ALA A 95 6.41 -3.43 -10.45
N PHE A 96 6.88 -4.39 -9.66
CA PHE A 96 8.26 -4.48 -9.24
C PHE A 96 9.06 -5.34 -10.23
N PRO A 97 10.38 -5.11 -10.35
CA PRO A 97 11.26 -5.92 -11.17
C PRO A 97 11.51 -7.33 -10.58
N ALA A 98 11.20 -7.53 -9.29
CA ALA A 98 11.07 -8.85 -8.67
C ALA A 98 10.01 -8.81 -7.57
N ASP A 99 9.56 -9.97 -7.09
CA ASP A 99 8.55 -10.06 -6.02
C ASP A 99 9.04 -9.36 -4.74
N PRO A 100 8.34 -8.30 -4.27
CA PRO A 100 8.73 -7.55 -3.07
C PRO A 100 8.34 -8.27 -1.76
N THR A 101 7.69 -9.44 -1.82
CA THR A 101 7.33 -10.22 -0.63
C THR A 101 8.56 -10.53 0.22
N GLY A 102 8.45 -10.31 1.54
CA GLY A 102 9.52 -10.47 2.52
C GLY A 102 10.39 -9.22 2.71
N ARG A 103 10.34 -8.24 1.79
CA ARG A 103 11.10 -6.99 1.92
C ARG A 103 10.42 -5.99 2.84
N SER A 104 11.23 -5.17 3.50
CA SER A 104 10.76 -4.01 4.24
C SER A 104 10.47 -2.83 3.32
N ILE A 105 9.68 -1.87 3.80
CA ILE A 105 9.49 -0.60 3.10
C ILE A 105 10.79 0.20 3.09
N SER A 106 11.69 0.05 4.08
CA SER A 106 12.99 0.72 4.05
C SER A 106 13.94 0.22 2.95
N GLU A 107 13.76 -1.01 2.47
CA GLU A 107 14.50 -1.55 1.32
C GLU A 107 13.96 -1.03 -0.03
N LEU A 108 12.68 -0.65 -0.09
CA LEU A 108 11.97 -0.34 -1.34
C LEU A 108 11.65 1.15 -1.52
N TYR A 109 11.43 1.88 -0.44
CA TYR A 109 10.99 3.28 -0.44
C TYR A 109 12.19 4.21 -0.37
N ALA A 110 12.04 5.42 -0.90
CA ALA A 110 13.00 6.48 -0.63
C ALA A 110 13.08 6.75 0.89
N PRO A 111 14.28 7.00 1.46
CA PRO A 111 14.45 7.14 2.91
C PRO A 111 13.54 8.17 3.58
N ASP A 112 13.25 9.28 2.89
CA ASP A 112 12.37 10.35 3.37
C ASP A 112 10.88 9.95 3.38
N LYS A 113 10.51 8.85 2.70
CA LYS A 113 9.15 8.31 2.66
C LYS A 113 8.92 7.19 3.65
N VAL A 114 9.97 6.51 4.13
CA VAL A 114 9.82 5.40 5.09
C VAL A 114 9.05 5.85 6.33
N LEU A 115 9.52 6.95 6.95
CA LEU A 115 8.93 7.44 8.20
C LEU A 115 7.48 7.94 8.04
N SER A 116 7.18 8.61 6.93
CA SER A 116 5.82 9.13 6.69
C SER A 116 4.81 7.99 6.45
N ASN A 117 5.19 6.97 5.68
CA ASN A 117 4.32 5.81 5.43
C ASN A 117 4.21 4.94 6.69
N ALA A 118 5.31 4.69 7.40
CA ALA A 118 5.30 3.96 8.67
C ALA A 118 4.40 4.63 9.72
N ALA A 119 4.33 5.97 9.73
CA ALA A 119 3.41 6.69 10.61
C ALA A 119 1.94 6.42 10.28
N VAL A 120 1.57 6.43 8.99
CA VAL A 120 0.22 6.07 8.54
C VAL A 120 -0.13 4.64 8.96
N TYR A 121 0.77 3.68 8.73
CA TYR A 121 0.53 2.27 9.07
C TYR A 121 0.40 2.05 10.58
N ARG A 122 1.24 2.73 11.37
CA ARG A 122 1.16 2.69 12.83
C ARG A 122 -0.15 3.26 13.34
N ASP A 123 -0.65 4.34 12.75
CA ASP A 123 -1.92 4.95 13.15
C ASP A 123 -3.10 4.01 12.90
N VAL A 124 -3.08 3.22 11.81
CA VAL A 124 -4.10 2.18 11.53
C VAL A 124 -4.17 1.17 12.67
N LEU A 125 -3.03 0.63 13.13
CA LEU A 125 -3.00 -0.37 14.20
C LEU A 125 -3.14 0.23 15.60
N ARG A 126 -2.77 1.49 15.80
CA ARG A 126 -2.94 2.19 17.09
C ARG A 126 -4.40 2.54 17.33
N PHE A 127 -5.08 3.06 16.32
CA PHE A 127 -6.46 3.53 16.44
C PHE A 127 -7.50 2.51 15.96
N MET A 128 -7.07 1.35 15.44
CA MET A 128 -7.92 0.25 14.98
C MET A 128 -9.01 0.71 13.99
N ARG A 129 -8.65 1.65 13.11
CA ARG A 129 -9.54 2.26 12.12
C ARG A 129 -8.93 2.26 10.72
N PRO A 130 -9.76 2.18 9.66
CA PRO A 130 -9.31 2.35 8.29
C PRO A 130 -8.60 3.70 8.09
N VAL A 131 -7.57 3.71 7.23
CA VAL A 131 -6.97 4.94 6.71
C VAL A 131 -6.92 4.87 5.19
N PHE A 132 -7.39 5.94 4.55
CA PHE A 132 -7.42 6.11 3.10
C PHE A 132 -6.43 7.19 2.71
N THR A 133 -5.63 6.94 1.67
CA THR A 133 -4.76 7.97 1.10
C THR A 133 -4.84 7.95 -0.41
N LYS A 134 -4.65 9.10 -1.05
CA LYS A 134 -4.61 9.22 -2.51
C LYS A 134 -3.45 10.08 -2.94
N GLY A 135 -2.72 9.65 -3.95
CA GLY A 135 -1.41 10.22 -4.22
C GLY A 135 -0.77 9.78 -5.51
N GLN A 136 0.39 10.36 -5.77
CA GLN A 136 1.32 9.89 -6.78
C GLN A 136 2.31 8.90 -6.16
N VAL A 137 2.67 7.90 -6.96
CA VAL A 137 3.75 6.95 -6.69
C VAL A 137 4.72 7.00 -7.85
N GLU A 138 5.99 7.20 -7.57
CA GLU A 138 7.07 7.22 -8.57
C GLU A 138 8.10 6.13 -8.26
N GLY A 139 8.80 5.65 -9.29
CA GLY A 139 9.92 4.70 -9.15
C GLY A 139 9.64 3.25 -9.57
N LEU A 140 8.51 2.97 -10.25
CA LEU A 140 8.14 1.64 -10.76
C LEU A 140 7.75 1.62 -12.26
N ASP A 141 8.30 2.53 -13.07
CA ASP A 141 7.84 2.71 -14.48
C ASP A 141 6.32 3.00 -14.55
N ARG A 142 5.80 3.56 -13.46
CA ARG A 142 4.41 3.98 -13.24
C ARG A 142 4.34 5.46 -12.87
N ASP A 143 5.39 6.18 -13.20
CA ASP A 143 5.48 7.61 -12.97
C ASP A 143 4.24 8.26 -13.63
N TYR A 144 3.65 9.25 -12.98
CA TYR A 144 2.38 9.90 -13.36
C TYR A 144 1.06 9.17 -13.05
N LYS A 145 1.06 7.99 -12.43
CA LYS A 145 -0.21 7.36 -11.99
C LYS A 145 -0.70 7.94 -10.66
N ILE A 146 -2.01 8.19 -10.59
CA ILE A 146 -2.70 8.51 -9.34
C ILE A 146 -3.22 7.21 -8.75
N MET A 147 -2.77 6.91 -7.54
CA MET A 147 -3.15 5.73 -6.80
C MET A 147 -3.94 6.13 -5.55
N GLU A 148 -4.96 5.35 -5.24
CA GLU A 148 -5.64 5.35 -3.96
C GLU A 148 -5.25 4.10 -3.17
N PHE A 149 -4.99 4.31 -1.89
CA PHE A 149 -4.63 3.28 -0.94
C PHE A 149 -5.66 3.24 0.17
N ILE A 150 -5.99 2.03 0.57
CA ILE A 150 -6.78 1.75 1.78
C ILE A 150 -5.95 0.84 2.65
N HIS A 151 -5.92 1.16 3.94
CA HIS A 151 -5.21 0.39 4.96
C HIS A 151 -6.20 0.00 6.04
N LEU A 152 -6.34 -1.30 6.28
CA LEU A 152 -7.31 -1.89 7.19
C LEU A 152 -6.57 -2.69 8.26
N PRO A 153 -6.94 -2.58 9.54
CA PRO A 153 -6.38 -3.45 10.56
C PRO A 153 -7.02 -4.84 10.44
N VAL A 154 -6.19 -5.89 10.46
CA VAL A 154 -6.62 -7.30 10.48
C VAL A 154 -5.73 -8.10 11.44
N ALA A 155 -6.21 -9.26 11.89
CA ALA A 155 -5.46 -10.20 12.72
C ALA A 155 -4.92 -11.37 11.88
N ILE A 156 -3.78 -11.92 12.28
CA ILE A 156 -3.25 -13.17 11.72
C ILE A 156 -2.75 -14.11 12.83
N GLY A 157 -2.72 -15.40 12.51
CA GLY A 157 -2.18 -16.43 13.37
C GLY A 157 -2.99 -16.66 14.64
N GLU A 158 -2.58 -17.66 15.43
CA GLU A 158 -3.31 -18.07 16.63
C GLU A 158 -3.22 -17.05 17.78
N ARG A 159 -2.31 -16.07 17.69
CA ARG A 159 -2.13 -15.01 18.70
C ARG A 159 -2.85 -13.71 18.34
N ASP A 160 -3.60 -13.70 17.23
CA ASP A 160 -4.24 -12.51 16.68
C ASP A 160 -3.26 -11.34 16.50
N ASP A 161 -2.09 -11.63 15.95
CA ASP A 161 -1.06 -10.64 15.68
C ASP A 161 -1.63 -9.59 14.71
N LYS A 162 -1.52 -8.32 15.10
CA LYS A 162 -2.11 -7.21 14.35
C LYS A 162 -1.24 -6.87 13.14
N VAL A 163 -1.84 -6.94 11.97
CA VAL A 163 -1.21 -6.58 10.70
C VAL A 163 -2.13 -5.68 9.89
N LEU A 164 -1.59 -5.10 8.83
CA LEU A 164 -2.31 -4.20 7.94
C LEU A 164 -2.64 -4.94 6.65
N LEU A 165 -3.92 -4.98 6.28
CA LEU A 165 -4.39 -5.31 4.94
C LEU A 165 -4.45 -4.03 4.13
N GLY A 166 -3.63 -3.95 3.09
CA GLY A 166 -3.58 -2.82 2.19
C GLY A 166 -4.20 -3.16 0.84
N GLY A 167 -4.84 -2.17 0.20
CA GLY A 167 -5.28 -2.23 -1.19
C GLY A 167 -4.70 -1.07 -2.00
N VAL A 168 -4.42 -1.31 -3.27
CA VAL A 168 -3.87 -0.30 -4.20
C VAL A 168 -4.76 -0.21 -5.44
N PHE A 169 -5.29 0.98 -5.72
CA PHE A 169 -6.26 1.18 -6.81
C PHE A 169 -5.89 2.37 -7.68
N GLU A 170 -5.95 2.20 -9.00
CA GLU A 170 -5.51 3.19 -9.98
C GLU A 170 -6.67 4.10 -10.40
N HIS A 171 -6.50 5.42 -10.29
CA HIS A 171 -7.45 6.43 -10.78
C HIS A 171 -7.12 6.92 -12.20
N GLY A 172 -6.05 6.42 -12.80
CA GLY A 172 -5.52 6.83 -14.09
C GLY A 172 -4.28 7.72 -13.96
N TYR A 173 -4.08 8.60 -14.95
CA TYR A 173 -2.88 9.44 -15.05
C TYR A 173 -3.17 10.88 -14.65
N GLY A 174 -2.24 11.52 -13.94
CA GLY A 174 -2.38 12.92 -13.57
C GLY A 174 -1.23 13.45 -12.71
N ARG A 175 -1.24 14.78 -12.51
CA ARG A 175 -0.48 15.44 -11.44
C ARG A 175 -1.45 15.90 -10.37
N LEU A 176 -1.21 15.49 -9.12
CA LEU A 176 -1.89 16.12 -8.01
C LEU A 176 -1.35 17.55 -7.86
N PRO A 177 -2.20 18.52 -7.46
CA PRO A 177 -1.68 19.82 -7.07
C PRO A 177 -0.63 19.63 -5.95
N PRO A 178 0.42 20.47 -5.91
CA PRO A 178 1.42 20.37 -4.86
C PRO A 178 0.75 20.42 -3.49
N LEU A 179 1.21 19.56 -2.56
CA LEU A 179 0.71 19.56 -1.19
C LEU A 179 0.79 21.01 -0.65
N PRO A 180 -0.25 21.52 0.02
CA PRO A 180 -0.16 22.83 0.65
C PRO A 180 1.04 22.81 1.58
N LEU A 181 1.94 23.78 1.41
CA LEU A 181 3.08 23.97 2.29
C LEU A 181 2.55 23.99 3.73
N LYS A 182 3.04 23.10 4.59
CA LYS A 182 2.78 23.20 6.04
C LYS A 182 3.10 24.64 6.41
N LYS A 183 2.09 25.40 6.83
CA LYS A 183 2.32 26.72 7.42
C LYS A 183 3.31 26.46 8.56
N LYS A 184 4.46 27.13 8.53
CA LYS A 184 5.36 27.15 9.67
C LYS A 184 4.52 27.59 10.85
N GLU A 185 4.36 26.73 11.85
CA GLU A 185 3.84 27.17 13.13
C GLU A 185 4.71 28.35 13.57
N PRO A 186 4.12 29.49 13.95
CA PRO A 186 4.91 30.58 14.49
C PRO A 186 5.68 30.05 15.70
N PRO A 187 6.93 30.48 15.91
CA PRO A 187 7.69 30.07 17.08
C PRO A 187 6.86 30.36 18.33
N ALA A 188 6.72 29.36 19.19
CA ALA A 188 6.10 29.53 20.50
C ALA A 188 6.78 30.72 21.20
N SER A 189 5.97 31.72 21.55
CA SER A 189 6.39 32.91 22.29
C SER A 189 6.69 32.59 23.74
#